data_AF-A0A1A8I0Y4-F1
#
_entry.id   AF-A0A1A8I0Y4-F1
#
_cell.length_a   1.000
_cell.length_b   1.000
_cell.length_c   1.000
_cell.angle_alpha   90.00
_cell.angle_beta   90.00
_cell.angle_gamma   90.00
#
_symmetry.space_group_name_H-M   'P 1'
#
loop_
_entity.id
_entity.type
_entity.pdbx_description
1 polymer ?
#
loop_
_entity_poly.entity_id
_entity_poly.type
_entity_poly.pdbx_seq_one_letter_code
_entity_poly.pdbx_strand_id
1 'polypeptide(L)'
;MVKHQPLQVYERQLCLSCITGIYGCRWKRYQRSHDDTTKWELLWSLILLVTFCLLLIWFYFWWEAHNDYNEFNWFLYNRSGEWSDGTAPILATTAAGFTYIAFLMVLALCHVALGQQLNLHWLHKIGVTAALLTTIVGVISVNQTWGQEWDVVPISLQATGPFLHIGALAAVTALSWIVAGQVARAEKTMFQVVVVLLYISVLLGLYVVPLYISSPCIMDHSTLKPRPEVFGHQGAPTLAPENTLWSFQRALQMNVTGLETDVVISVDGVPFLMHDPTLRRTTDVEKVFPDRQMDEASRFNWTDLQQLNAGQWFLKNDPFWTVNTFSVKEKNLTSNQRVCSLEQLLKLASYHNISVVFRLQRPPQDHPCFHSWINDTLQAVQRSGVPPSLVMWTPDEQRAQVRRIAPGLVQTSLDKHDPHTLHKSGISRLMLRYSQVSPSDIRNFSKNNISLTLYTVNEPWLYSTLWCSGVSSVSSEAPHVLRKVLYPIWLMGPREYGLIWVSADLVSFAVVVGIFILQNYHMIRYRMSGMRSYNPEQIMLSATVRTSSRDMNVMKEKLIFSEVRNGGGAEELYEEHGYD
;
A
#
# COMPACT_ATOMS: atom_id res chain seq x y z
N MET A 1 48.22 35.32 -34.87
CA MET A 1 48.38 35.00 -33.44
C MET A 1 47.27 34.04 -33.03
N VAL A 2 47.59 32.75 -32.95
CA VAL A 2 46.66 31.72 -32.46
C VAL A 2 46.52 31.91 -30.96
N LYS A 3 45.32 32.28 -30.48
CA LYS A 3 45.02 32.32 -29.04
C LYS A 3 44.99 30.87 -28.54
N HIS A 4 46.02 30.44 -27.83
CA HIS A 4 45.94 29.24 -27.01
C HIS A 4 44.84 29.47 -25.96
N GLN A 5 43.71 28.78 -26.10
CA GLN A 5 42.81 28.55 -24.98
C GLN A 5 43.62 27.83 -23.90
N PRO A 6 43.62 28.30 -22.64
CA PRO A 6 44.27 27.56 -21.57
C PRO A 6 43.62 26.19 -21.48
N LEU A 7 44.45 25.14 -21.46
CA LEU A 7 44.04 23.77 -21.20
C LEU A 7 43.30 23.73 -19.85
N GLN A 8 41.98 23.78 -19.92
CA GLN A 8 41.11 23.60 -18.77
C GLN A 8 41.26 22.15 -18.30
N VAL A 9 41.85 21.99 -17.11
CA VAL A 9 41.96 20.70 -16.45
C VAL A 9 40.56 20.26 -16.01
N TYR A 10 39.93 19.41 -16.82
CA TYR A 10 38.63 18.81 -16.50
C TYR A 10 38.81 17.73 -15.44
N GLU A 11 38.44 18.03 -14.20
CA GLU A 11 38.30 17.01 -13.16
C GLU A 11 37.24 15.97 -13.59
N ARG A 12 37.59 14.68 -13.47
CA ARG A 12 36.69 13.57 -13.80
C ARG A 12 35.61 13.42 -12.72
N GLN A 13 34.55 14.21 -12.80
CA GLN A 13 33.36 14.01 -11.95
C GLN A 13 32.46 12.92 -12.55
N LEU A 14 32.93 11.66 -12.55
CA LEU A 14 32.20 10.50 -13.06
C LEU A 14 30.81 10.36 -12.44
N CYS A 15 30.69 10.55 -11.13
CA CYS A 15 29.41 10.49 -10.41
C CYS A 15 28.41 11.55 -10.91
N LEU A 16 28.85 12.79 -11.11
CA LEU A 16 28.00 13.86 -11.64
C LEU A 16 27.51 13.53 -13.05
N SER A 17 28.40 13.04 -13.92
CA SER A 17 28.07 12.62 -15.28
C SER A 17 27.04 11.48 -15.30
N CYS A 18 27.15 10.52 -14.37
CA CYS A 18 26.15 9.46 -14.24
C CYS A 18 24.78 10.02 -13.81
N ILE A 19 24.74 10.91 -12.81
CA ILE A 19 23.48 11.50 -12.32
C ILE A 19 22.79 12.31 -13.43
N THR A 20 23.52 13.22 -14.09
CA THR A 20 22.96 14.04 -15.18
C THR A 20 22.68 13.23 -16.45
N GLY A 21 23.46 12.18 -16.68
CA GLY A 21 23.29 11.22 -17.76
C GLY A 21 21.99 10.43 -17.63
N ILE A 22 21.74 9.87 -16.45
CA ILE A 22 20.54 9.06 -16.22
C ILE A 22 19.28 9.92 -16.17
N TYR A 23 19.29 11.08 -15.49
CA TYR A 23 18.09 11.92 -15.36
C TYR A 23 17.73 12.72 -16.63
N GLY A 24 18.75 13.20 -17.34
CA GLY A 24 18.58 14.15 -18.46
C GLY A 24 19.18 13.70 -19.80
N CYS A 25 19.74 12.49 -19.91
CA CYS A 25 20.55 12.03 -21.05
C CYS A 25 21.77 12.91 -21.37
N ARG A 26 22.31 13.60 -20.36
CA ARG A 26 23.48 14.48 -20.50
C ARG A 26 24.75 13.80 -19.98
N TRP A 27 25.40 13.02 -20.85
CA TRP A 27 26.60 12.23 -20.54
C TRP A 27 27.94 12.95 -20.80
N LYS A 28 27.91 14.19 -21.32
CA LYS A 28 29.13 14.94 -21.69
C LYS A 28 29.82 15.55 -20.46
N ARG A 29 31.14 15.77 -20.56
CA ARG A 29 31.97 16.50 -19.58
C ARG A 29 31.35 17.87 -19.29
N TYR A 30 30.77 18.05 -18.10
CA TYR A 30 30.11 19.29 -17.71
C TYR A 30 30.93 20.07 -16.68
N GLN A 31 31.05 21.37 -16.95
CA GLN A 31 31.18 22.43 -15.95
C GLN A 31 29.83 22.55 -15.24
N ARG A 32 29.80 22.89 -13.94
CA ARG A 32 28.54 23.14 -13.22
C ARG A 32 27.69 24.13 -14.04
N SER A 33 26.49 23.73 -14.49
CA SER A 33 25.61 24.66 -15.21
C SER A 33 25.23 25.77 -14.22
N HIS A 34 25.59 27.01 -14.54
CA HIS A 34 25.18 28.19 -13.78
C HIS A 34 23.80 28.71 -14.20
N ASP A 35 23.16 28.05 -15.18
CA ASP A 35 21.86 28.44 -15.69
C ASP A 35 20.74 27.98 -14.75
N ASP A 36 19.80 28.86 -14.45
CA ASP A 36 18.64 28.56 -13.62
C ASP A 36 17.76 27.45 -14.24
N THR A 37 17.05 26.72 -13.38
CA THR A 37 16.03 25.76 -13.85
C THR A 37 14.85 26.53 -14.45
N THR A 38 14.43 26.16 -15.65
CA THR A 38 13.31 26.85 -16.32
C THR A 38 11.98 26.60 -15.59
N LYS A 39 11.02 27.52 -15.74
CA LYS A 39 9.66 27.33 -15.19
C LYS A 39 9.00 26.03 -15.67
N TRP A 40 9.30 25.62 -16.91
CA TRP A 40 8.82 24.36 -17.48
C TRP A 40 9.42 23.14 -16.80
N GLU A 41 10.72 23.13 -16.51
CA GLU A 41 11.35 22.02 -15.77
C GLU A 41 10.91 21.98 -14.30
N LEU A 42 10.64 23.14 -13.68
CA LEU A 42 10.03 23.21 -12.34
C LEU A 42 8.62 22.58 -12.33
N LEU A 43 7.80 22.84 -13.35
CA LEU A 43 6.49 22.20 -13.49
C LEU A 43 6.62 20.68 -13.60
N TRP A 44 7.58 20.17 -14.39
CA TRP A 44 7.81 18.72 -14.48
C TRP A 44 8.32 18.11 -13.18
N SER A 45 9.13 18.84 -12.40
CA SER A 45 9.52 18.41 -11.06
C SER A 45 8.32 18.33 -10.10
N LEU A 46 7.38 19.27 -10.20
CA LEU A 46 6.12 19.22 -9.44
C LEU A 46 5.26 18.02 -9.86
N ILE A 47 5.11 17.78 -11.18
CA ILE A 47 4.38 16.61 -11.70
C ILE A 47 5.03 15.33 -11.18
N LEU A 48 6.36 15.20 -11.25
CA LEU A 48 7.09 14.05 -10.71
C LEU A 48 6.80 13.83 -9.22
N LEU A 49 6.75 14.91 -8.42
CA LEU A 49 6.40 14.85 -7.00
C LEU A 49 4.98 14.38 -6.75
N VAL A 50 4.01 14.95 -7.46
CA VAL A 50 2.61 14.53 -7.37
C VAL A 50 2.46 13.06 -7.76
N THR A 51 3.10 12.64 -8.85
CA THR A 51 3.08 11.24 -9.30
C THR A 51 3.71 10.31 -8.26
N PHE A 52 4.84 10.70 -7.65
CA PHE A 52 5.46 9.93 -6.58
C PHE A 52 4.54 9.76 -5.38
N CYS A 53 3.93 10.85 -4.89
CA CYS A 53 3.02 10.80 -3.74
C CYS A 53 1.78 9.95 -4.04
N LEU A 54 1.20 10.08 -5.23
CA LEU A 54 0.03 9.29 -5.64
C LEU A 54 0.38 7.80 -5.72
N LEU A 55 1.51 7.45 -6.34
CA LEU A 55 1.98 6.06 -6.43
C LEU A 55 2.35 5.48 -5.08
N LEU A 56 2.90 6.28 -4.15
CA LEU A 56 3.18 5.83 -2.79
C LEU A 56 1.89 5.40 -2.08
N ILE A 57 0.84 6.22 -2.17
CA ILE A 57 -0.48 5.90 -1.61
C ILE A 57 -1.09 4.68 -2.30
N TRP A 58 -0.99 4.62 -3.63
CA TRP A 58 -1.52 3.51 -4.42
C TRP A 58 -0.80 2.18 -4.13
N PHE A 59 0.52 2.21 -4.00
CA PHE A 59 1.33 1.05 -3.61
C PHE A 59 0.97 0.59 -2.19
N TYR A 60 0.81 1.54 -1.25
CA TYR A 60 0.36 1.23 0.11
C TYR A 60 -1.03 0.60 0.13
N PHE A 61 -2.00 1.12 -0.64
CA PHE A 61 -3.32 0.52 -0.77
C PHE A 61 -3.25 -0.95 -1.19
N TRP A 62 -2.50 -1.25 -2.27
CA TRP A 62 -2.39 -2.62 -2.75
C TRP A 62 -1.67 -3.53 -1.76
N TRP A 63 -0.67 -3.03 -1.04
CA TRP A 63 0.01 -3.78 0.01
C TRP A 63 -0.96 -4.19 1.13
N GLU A 64 -1.78 -3.26 1.61
CA GLU A 64 -2.72 -3.52 2.71
C GLU A 64 -3.94 -4.34 2.26
N ALA A 65 -4.36 -4.20 1.00
CA ALA A 65 -5.46 -4.97 0.42
C ALA A 65 -5.13 -6.47 0.27
N HIS A 66 -3.91 -6.92 0.61
CA HIS A 66 -3.51 -8.33 0.56
C HIS A 66 -4.49 -9.27 1.29
N ASN A 67 -5.07 -8.79 2.40
CA ASN A 67 -6.08 -9.52 3.15
C ASN A 67 -7.29 -9.96 2.29
N ASP A 68 -7.66 -9.15 1.28
CA ASP A 68 -8.88 -9.29 0.48
C ASP A 68 -8.56 -9.63 -1.00
N TYR A 69 -7.35 -10.11 -1.32
CA TYR A 69 -6.99 -10.49 -2.70
C TYR A 69 -7.88 -11.60 -3.27
N ASN A 70 -8.31 -12.55 -2.44
CA ASN A 70 -9.22 -13.60 -2.89
C ASN A 70 -10.58 -13.03 -3.29
N GLU A 71 -11.13 -12.10 -2.49
CA GLU A 71 -12.36 -11.37 -2.80
C GLU A 71 -12.23 -10.56 -4.10
N PHE A 72 -11.08 -9.92 -4.32
CA PHE A 72 -10.81 -9.21 -5.58
C PHE A 72 -10.79 -10.16 -6.78
N ASN A 73 -10.10 -11.29 -6.67
CA ASN A 73 -10.04 -12.29 -7.74
C ASN A 73 -11.41 -12.92 -8.00
N TRP A 74 -12.22 -13.12 -6.96
CA TRP A 74 -13.62 -13.54 -7.09
C TRP A 74 -14.46 -12.47 -7.81
N PHE A 75 -14.30 -11.19 -7.48
CA PHE A 75 -14.95 -10.09 -8.18
C PHE A 75 -14.61 -10.08 -9.68
N LEU A 76 -13.32 -10.28 -10.03
CA LEU A 76 -12.90 -10.40 -11.42
C LEU A 76 -13.51 -11.61 -12.12
N TYR A 77 -13.53 -12.77 -11.45
CA TYR A 77 -14.16 -13.99 -11.94
C TYR A 77 -15.64 -13.77 -12.25
N ASN A 78 -16.39 -13.12 -11.37
CA ASN A 78 -17.82 -12.85 -11.57
C ASN A 78 -18.09 -11.98 -12.82
N ARG A 79 -17.10 -11.19 -13.25
CA ARG A 79 -17.19 -10.34 -14.44
C ARG A 79 -16.67 -10.99 -15.72
N SER A 80 -15.58 -11.76 -15.65
CA SER A 80 -14.94 -12.39 -16.81
C SER A 80 -15.45 -13.80 -17.09
N GLY A 81 -15.93 -14.50 -16.07
CA GLY A 81 -16.19 -15.93 -16.10
C GLY A 81 -14.93 -16.80 -16.11
N GLU A 82 -13.73 -16.22 -15.99
CA GLU A 82 -12.47 -16.96 -15.99
C GLU A 82 -11.67 -16.64 -14.73
N TRP A 83 -11.28 -17.68 -13.99
CA TRP A 83 -10.49 -17.51 -12.79
C TRP A 83 -9.05 -17.19 -13.17
N SER A 84 -8.57 -16.04 -12.71
CA SER A 84 -7.17 -15.63 -12.82
C SER A 84 -6.79 -14.80 -11.60
N ASP A 85 -5.52 -14.86 -11.23
CA ASP A 85 -4.99 -13.98 -10.20
C ASP A 85 -4.70 -12.60 -10.80
N GLY A 86 -5.70 -11.72 -10.73
CA GLY A 86 -5.60 -10.35 -11.23
C GLY A 86 -4.77 -9.44 -10.34
N THR A 87 -4.50 -9.84 -9.10
CA THR A 87 -3.69 -9.03 -8.17
C THR A 87 -2.21 -9.01 -8.56
N ALA A 88 -1.67 -10.15 -9.02
CA ALA A 88 -0.28 -10.29 -9.42
C ALA A 88 0.18 -9.28 -10.51
N PRO A 89 -0.49 -9.12 -11.66
CA PRO A 89 -0.10 -8.13 -12.67
C PRO A 89 -0.27 -6.69 -12.18
N ILE A 90 -1.29 -6.40 -11.37
CA ILE A 90 -1.50 -5.05 -10.81
C ILE A 90 -0.38 -4.69 -9.85
N LEU A 91 0.01 -5.62 -8.97
CA LEU A 91 1.14 -5.45 -8.06
C LEU A 91 2.46 -5.28 -8.80
N ALA A 92 2.73 -6.13 -9.80
CA ALA A 92 3.97 -6.06 -10.57
C ALA A 92 4.10 -4.70 -11.30
N THR A 93 3.02 -4.25 -11.94
CA THR A 93 3.00 -2.95 -12.63
C THR A 93 3.08 -1.77 -11.66
N THR A 94 2.38 -1.83 -10.53
CA THR A 94 2.42 -0.81 -9.47
C THR A 94 3.81 -0.72 -8.83
N ALA A 95 4.44 -1.86 -8.51
CA ALA A 95 5.79 -1.91 -7.96
C ALA A 95 6.84 -1.39 -8.94
N ALA A 96 6.77 -1.78 -10.22
CA ALA A 96 7.66 -1.28 -11.26
C ALA A 96 7.52 0.23 -11.46
N GLY A 97 6.27 0.72 -11.54
CA GLY A 97 5.96 2.15 -11.65
C GLY A 97 6.48 2.94 -10.45
N PHE A 98 6.19 2.49 -9.23
CA PHE A 98 6.67 3.12 -7.99
C PHE A 98 8.20 3.16 -7.94
N THR A 99 8.88 2.03 -8.22
CA THR A 99 10.35 1.95 -8.19
C THR A 99 10.98 2.93 -9.19
N TYR A 100 10.44 2.98 -10.41
CA TYR A 100 10.92 3.89 -11.45
C TYR A 100 10.75 5.37 -11.06
N ILE A 101 9.58 5.75 -10.54
CA ILE A 101 9.28 7.13 -10.14
C ILE A 101 10.07 7.52 -8.88
N ALA A 102 10.20 6.63 -7.90
CA ALA A 102 11.03 6.83 -6.72
C ALA A 102 12.50 7.04 -7.10
N PHE A 103 13.02 6.25 -8.05
CA PHE A 103 14.38 6.42 -8.56
C PHE A 103 14.59 7.79 -9.22
N LEU A 104 13.65 8.24 -10.07
CA LEU A 104 13.70 9.58 -10.65
C LEU A 104 13.59 10.68 -9.59
N MET A 105 12.80 10.48 -8.54
CA MET A 105 12.69 11.41 -7.41
C MET A 105 14.03 11.55 -6.68
N VAL A 106 14.71 10.43 -6.40
CA VAL A 106 16.04 10.44 -5.78
C VAL A 106 17.05 11.16 -6.67
N LEU A 107 17.04 10.91 -7.98
CA LEU A 107 17.90 11.64 -8.92
C LEU A 107 17.60 13.15 -8.95
N ALA A 108 16.33 13.55 -8.92
CA ALA A 108 15.94 14.96 -8.82
C ALA A 108 16.48 15.60 -7.53
N LEU A 109 16.36 14.92 -6.38
CA LEU A 109 16.93 15.36 -5.11
C LEU A 109 18.46 15.48 -5.17
N CYS A 110 19.15 14.55 -5.83
CA CYS A 110 20.59 14.63 -6.09
C CYS A 110 20.96 15.84 -6.95
N HIS A 111 20.19 16.14 -8.00
CA HIS A 111 20.37 17.35 -8.80
C HIS A 111 20.24 18.61 -7.95
N VAL A 112 19.20 18.70 -7.11
CA VAL A 112 19.03 19.82 -6.17
C VAL A 112 20.21 19.91 -5.19
N ALA A 113 20.64 18.79 -4.61
CA ALA A 113 21.78 18.77 -3.69
C ALA A 113 23.07 19.31 -4.37
N LEU A 114 23.32 18.89 -5.60
CA LEU A 114 24.49 19.29 -6.39
C LEU A 114 24.34 20.68 -7.03
N GLY A 115 23.18 21.32 -6.96
CA GLY A 115 22.90 22.61 -7.58
C GLY A 115 22.92 22.52 -9.12
N GLN A 116 22.42 21.42 -9.66
CA GLN A 116 22.26 21.19 -11.09
C GLN A 116 20.83 21.49 -11.53
N GLN A 117 20.65 21.82 -12.80
CA GLN A 117 19.32 21.99 -13.39
C GLN A 117 18.51 20.69 -13.34
N LEU A 118 17.22 20.81 -13.03
CA LEU A 118 16.26 19.70 -13.04
C LEU A 118 15.76 19.39 -14.46
N ASN A 119 16.65 19.21 -15.43
CA ASN A 119 16.24 18.88 -16.79
C ASN A 119 15.89 17.39 -16.91
N LEU A 120 14.59 17.10 -16.85
CA LEU A 120 14.08 15.75 -17.00
C LEU A 120 14.01 15.40 -18.49
N HIS A 121 14.68 14.30 -18.89
CA HIS A 121 14.68 13.88 -20.30
C HIS A 121 13.25 13.60 -20.80
N TRP A 122 12.98 13.84 -22.08
CA TRP A 122 11.64 13.68 -22.67
C TRP A 122 11.09 12.25 -22.53
N LEU A 123 11.95 11.23 -22.59
CA LEU A 123 11.58 9.84 -22.34
C LEU A 123 11.04 9.65 -20.90
N HIS A 124 11.69 10.28 -19.92
CA HIS A 124 11.22 10.21 -18.54
C HIS A 124 9.94 11.00 -18.34
N LYS A 125 9.77 12.14 -19.02
CA LYS A 125 8.49 12.89 -19.03
C LYS A 125 7.33 12.03 -19.52
N ILE A 126 7.54 11.23 -20.58
CA ILE A 126 6.55 10.23 -21.04
C ILE A 126 6.28 9.20 -19.94
N GLY A 127 7.33 8.60 -19.36
CA GLY A 127 7.18 7.60 -18.31
C GLY A 127 6.43 8.12 -17.07
N VAL A 128 6.74 9.34 -16.62
CA VAL A 128 6.05 10.01 -15.50
C VAL A 128 4.59 10.27 -15.83
N THR A 129 4.29 10.72 -17.05
CA THR A 129 2.91 10.96 -17.51
C THR A 129 2.12 9.66 -17.60
N ALA A 130 2.72 8.61 -18.17
CA ALA A 130 2.11 7.29 -18.26
C ALA A 130 1.80 6.75 -16.87
N ALA A 131 2.77 6.78 -15.95
CA ALA A 131 2.58 6.33 -14.57
C ALA A 131 1.50 7.12 -13.83
N LEU A 132 1.44 8.44 -14.03
CA LEU A 132 0.39 9.28 -13.45
C LEU A 132 -1.00 8.91 -13.97
N LEU A 133 -1.16 8.82 -15.29
CA LEU A 133 -2.43 8.48 -15.92
C LEU A 133 -2.91 7.09 -15.55
N THR A 134 -2.02 6.08 -15.59
CA THR A 134 -2.39 4.71 -15.20
C THR A 134 -2.79 4.62 -13.74
N THR A 135 -2.11 5.35 -12.85
CA THR A 135 -2.46 5.39 -11.42
C THR A 135 -3.81 6.08 -11.20
N ILE A 136 -4.08 7.21 -11.86
CA ILE A 136 -5.38 7.90 -11.78
C ILE A 136 -6.50 6.97 -12.27
N VAL A 137 -6.31 6.31 -13.42
CA VAL A 137 -7.28 5.36 -13.96
C VAL A 137 -7.48 4.19 -13.01
N GLY A 138 -6.41 3.66 -12.41
CA GLY A 138 -6.46 2.59 -11.40
C GLY A 138 -7.27 2.99 -10.18
N VAL A 139 -6.99 4.16 -9.60
CA VAL A 139 -7.72 4.70 -8.43
C VAL A 139 -9.20 4.89 -8.75
N ILE A 140 -9.53 5.48 -9.90
CA ILE A 140 -10.93 5.67 -10.34
C ILE A 140 -11.63 4.31 -10.51
N SER A 141 -10.94 3.34 -11.11
CA SER A 141 -11.48 2.00 -11.35
C SER A 141 -11.80 1.31 -10.03
N VAL A 142 -10.85 1.26 -9.09
CA VAL A 142 -11.07 0.68 -7.75
C VAL A 142 -12.20 1.39 -7.01
N ASN A 143 -12.24 2.72 -7.05
CA ASN A 143 -13.33 3.48 -6.42
C ASN A 143 -14.72 3.13 -6.98
N GLN A 144 -14.81 2.85 -8.29
CA GLN A 144 -16.09 2.51 -8.93
C GLN A 144 -16.48 1.05 -8.76
N THR A 145 -15.52 0.12 -8.75
CA THR A 145 -15.79 -1.32 -8.78
C THR A 145 -15.63 -2.01 -7.44
N TRP A 146 -14.75 -1.50 -6.58
CA TRP A 146 -14.30 -2.14 -5.34
C TRP A 146 -14.09 -1.10 -4.23
N GLY A 147 -14.95 -0.07 -4.19
CA GLY A 147 -14.76 1.11 -3.34
C GLY A 147 -14.84 0.84 -1.84
N GLN A 148 -15.48 -0.25 -1.41
CA GLN A 148 -15.56 -0.64 0.01
C GLN A 148 -14.19 -1.00 0.60
N GLU A 149 -13.20 -1.34 -0.23
CA GLU A 149 -11.86 -1.66 0.28
C GLU A 149 -11.03 -0.46 0.66
N TRP A 150 -11.46 0.76 0.31
CA TRP A 150 -10.81 1.94 0.85
C TRP A 150 -10.84 1.97 2.37
N ASP A 151 -11.78 1.25 3.00
CA ASP A 151 -11.85 1.06 4.46
C ASP A 151 -10.64 0.33 5.05
N VAL A 152 -9.89 -0.47 4.27
CA VAL A 152 -8.68 -1.15 4.75
C VAL A 152 -7.58 -0.15 5.10
N VAL A 153 -7.51 0.99 4.41
CA VAL A 153 -6.47 2.03 4.59
C VAL A 153 -6.55 2.68 5.98
N PRO A 154 -7.69 3.25 6.44
CA PRO A 154 -7.76 3.80 7.79
C PRO A 154 -7.62 2.73 8.87
N ILE A 155 -7.98 1.48 8.61
CA ILE A 155 -7.79 0.35 9.56
C ILE A 155 -6.29 0.01 9.66
N SER A 156 -5.59 -0.12 8.54
CA SER A 156 -4.15 -0.41 8.53
C SER A 156 -3.33 0.70 9.14
N LEU A 157 -3.72 1.98 8.99
CA LEU A 157 -3.08 3.11 9.65
C LEU A 157 -3.13 3.01 11.19
N GLN A 158 -4.09 2.29 11.77
CA GLN A 158 -4.09 2.01 13.20
C GLN A 158 -2.96 1.05 13.62
N ALA A 159 -2.48 0.21 12.70
CA ALA A 159 -1.35 -0.68 12.93
C ALA A 159 -0.02 -0.06 12.50
N THR A 160 0.02 0.53 11.31
CA THR A 160 1.24 1.01 10.64
C THR A 160 1.62 2.45 10.99
N GLY A 161 0.66 3.26 11.46
CA GLY A 161 0.82 4.68 11.76
C GLY A 161 2.08 5.02 12.57
N PRO A 162 2.34 4.36 13.72
CA PRO A 162 3.57 4.56 14.50
C PRO A 162 4.86 4.43 13.68
N PHE A 163 4.92 3.44 12.78
CA PHE A 163 6.11 3.15 11.99
C PHE A 163 6.23 4.08 10.78
N LEU A 164 5.10 4.40 10.13
CA LEU A 164 5.03 5.36 9.04
C LEU A 164 5.47 6.76 9.51
N HIS A 165 5.09 7.15 10.73
CA HIS A 165 5.56 8.39 11.35
C HIS A 165 7.08 8.41 11.50
N ILE A 166 7.68 7.38 12.10
CA ILE A 166 9.14 7.29 12.28
C ILE A 166 9.85 7.33 10.91
N GLY A 167 9.33 6.59 9.92
CA GLY A 167 9.86 6.60 8.56
C GLY A 167 9.79 7.99 7.90
N ALA A 168 8.65 8.68 8.02
CA ALA A 168 8.47 10.03 7.51
C ALA A 168 9.41 11.04 8.21
N LEU A 169 9.57 10.92 9.53
CA LEU A 169 10.49 11.74 10.31
C LEU A 169 11.94 11.54 9.87
N ALA A 170 12.36 10.30 9.69
CA ALA A 170 13.70 9.97 9.19
C ALA A 170 13.93 10.56 7.79
N ALA A 171 12.95 10.45 6.89
CA ALA A 171 13.03 11.00 5.53
C ALA A 171 13.15 12.54 5.55
N VAL A 172 12.31 13.25 6.32
CA VAL A 172 12.38 14.72 6.43
C VAL A 172 13.67 15.18 7.13
N THR A 173 14.16 14.41 8.11
CA THR A 173 15.46 14.65 8.75
C THR A 173 16.60 14.50 7.73
N ALA A 174 16.59 13.49 6.88
CA ALA A 174 17.58 13.32 5.82
C ALA A 174 17.54 14.46 4.78
N LEU A 175 16.34 14.95 4.45
CA LEU A 175 16.16 16.10 3.56
C LEU A 175 16.76 17.40 4.12
N SER A 176 16.99 17.51 5.44
CA SER A 176 17.62 18.69 6.06
C SER A 176 18.97 19.03 5.44
N TRP A 177 19.75 18.04 4.99
CA TRP A 177 21.04 18.26 4.33
C TRP A 177 20.88 19.07 3.03
N ILE A 178 19.88 18.69 2.23
CA ILE A 178 19.56 19.35 0.96
C ILE A 178 19.04 20.77 1.25
N VAL A 179 18.10 20.89 2.20
CA VAL A 179 17.49 22.17 2.57
C VAL A 179 18.53 23.14 3.11
N ALA A 180 19.35 22.72 4.09
CA ALA A 180 20.42 23.54 4.65
C ALA A 180 21.44 23.97 3.58
N GLY A 181 21.82 23.06 2.68
CA GLY A 181 22.70 23.40 1.56
C GLY A 181 22.08 24.38 0.55
N GLN A 182 20.76 24.35 0.33
CA GLN A 182 20.06 25.35 -0.48
C GLN A 182 20.01 26.72 0.20
N VAL A 183 19.65 26.74 1.48
CA VAL A 183 19.60 27.97 2.29
C VAL A 183 20.98 28.64 2.35
N ALA A 184 22.04 27.86 2.59
CA ALA A 184 23.39 28.39 2.72
C ALA A 184 23.96 28.93 1.39
N ARG A 185 23.50 28.40 0.24
CA ARG A 185 23.88 28.89 -1.11
C ARG A 185 23.03 30.05 -1.61
N ALA A 186 21.80 30.21 -1.13
CA ALA A 186 20.89 31.24 -1.59
C ALA A 186 21.42 32.66 -1.31
N GLU A 187 21.27 33.55 -2.28
CA GLU A 187 21.65 34.96 -2.13
C GLU A 187 20.52 35.82 -1.56
N LYS A 188 19.27 35.44 -1.82
CA LYS A 188 18.07 36.19 -1.39
C LYS A 188 17.61 35.74 -0.01
N THR A 189 17.65 36.65 0.96
CA THR A 189 17.19 36.42 2.34
C THR A 189 15.73 35.98 2.41
N MET A 190 14.85 36.56 1.60
CA MET A 190 13.43 36.15 1.52
C MET A 190 13.28 34.67 1.13
N PHE A 191 14.07 34.16 0.20
CA PHE A 191 14.03 32.76 -0.20
C PHE A 191 14.49 31.84 0.94
N GLN A 192 15.58 32.21 1.61
CA GLN A 192 16.08 31.48 2.79
C GLN A 192 15.02 31.37 3.88
N VAL A 193 14.39 32.49 4.24
CA VAL A 193 13.35 32.53 5.27
C VAL A 193 12.16 31.66 4.89
N VAL A 194 11.66 31.77 3.65
CA VAL A 194 10.51 30.97 3.19
C VAL A 194 10.82 29.47 3.24
N VAL A 195 11.97 29.04 2.72
CA VAL A 195 12.35 27.62 2.67
C VAL A 195 12.53 27.04 4.08
N VAL A 196 13.19 27.78 4.98
CA VAL A 196 13.37 27.36 6.38
C VAL A 196 12.03 27.29 7.10
N LEU A 197 11.15 28.28 6.94
CA LEU A 197 9.82 28.26 7.56
C LEU A 197 8.97 27.10 7.07
N LEU A 198 8.97 26.81 5.76
CA LEU A 198 8.27 25.65 5.21
C LEU A 198 8.82 24.34 5.77
N TYR A 199 10.14 24.19 5.81
CA TYR A 199 10.77 22.99 6.35
C TYR A 199 10.46 22.79 7.84
N ILE A 200 10.60 23.84 8.66
CA ILE A 200 10.28 23.80 10.09
C ILE A 200 8.78 23.50 10.30
N SER A 201 7.89 24.05 9.48
CA SER A 201 6.45 23.76 9.59
C SER A 201 6.14 22.29 9.35
N VAL A 202 6.76 21.67 8.33
CA VAL A 202 6.62 20.23 8.06
C VAL A 202 7.20 19.40 9.21
N LEU A 203 8.38 19.77 9.71
CA LEU A 203 9.04 19.06 10.80
C LEU A 203 8.25 19.13 12.11
N LEU A 204 7.77 20.32 12.49
CA LEU A 204 6.90 20.52 13.65
C LEU A 204 5.58 19.77 13.50
N GLY A 205 5.00 19.76 12.29
CA GLY A 205 3.83 18.93 12.00
C GLY A 205 4.10 17.46 12.34
N LEU A 206 5.21 16.91 11.85
CA LEU A 206 5.60 15.53 12.15
C LEU A 206 5.85 15.28 13.64
N TYR A 207 6.45 16.22 14.39
CA TYR A 207 6.61 16.07 15.84
C TYR A 207 5.28 15.97 16.59
N VAL A 208 4.20 16.57 16.05
CA VAL A 208 2.88 16.58 16.69
C VAL A 208 1.97 15.42 16.19
N VAL A 209 2.25 14.85 15.01
CA VAL A 209 1.46 13.75 14.41
C VAL A 209 1.16 12.58 15.37
N PRO A 210 2.09 12.09 16.21
CA PRO A 210 1.81 11.00 17.14
C PRO A 210 0.65 11.22 18.11
N LEU A 211 0.28 12.47 18.40
CA LEU A 211 -0.91 12.79 19.19
C LEU A 211 -2.22 12.39 18.51
N TYR A 212 -2.21 12.26 17.18
CA TYR A 212 -3.37 11.92 16.37
C TYR A 212 -3.38 10.46 15.89
N ILE A 213 -2.32 9.69 16.18
CA ILE A 213 -2.26 8.27 15.83
C ILE A 213 -3.06 7.46 16.87
N SER A 214 -4.23 6.96 16.47
CA SER A 214 -5.01 6.04 17.28
C SER A 214 -4.69 4.59 16.90
N SER A 215 -4.00 3.85 17.77
CA SER A 215 -3.79 2.41 17.61
C SER A 215 -4.42 1.64 18.77
N PRO A 216 -5.28 0.64 18.51
CA PRO A 216 -5.75 -0.26 19.54
C PRO A 216 -4.60 -1.01 20.25
N CYS A 217 -3.47 -1.21 19.57
CA CYS A 217 -2.33 -1.94 20.11
C CYS A 217 -1.35 -1.08 20.93
N ILE A 218 -1.57 0.24 21.04
CA ILE A 218 -0.91 1.07 22.04
C ILE A 218 -1.72 0.99 23.33
N MET A 219 -1.45 -0.04 24.12
CA MET A 219 -2.19 -0.35 25.34
C MET A 219 -1.29 -1.08 26.34
N ASP A 220 -1.69 -1.09 27.60
CA ASP A 220 -0.93 -1.82 28.61
C ASP A 220 -1.12 -3.34 28.42
N HIS A 221 -0.02 -4.11 28.51
CA HIS A 221 -0.01 -5.54 28.27
C HIS A 221 -1.00 -6.30 29.18
N SER A 222 -1.20 -5.80 30.42
CA SER A 222 -2.13 -6.39 31.38
C SER A 222 -3.60 -6.29 30.97
N THR A 223 -3.93 -5.35 30.08
CA THR A 223 -5.31 -5.08 29.63
C THR A 223 -5.69 -5.85 28.38
N LEU A 224 -4.75 -6.55 27.75
CA LEU A 224 -4.97 -7.35 26.56
C LEU A 224 -5.99 -8.47 26.85
N LYS A 225 -7.00 -8.57 25.98
CA LYS A 225 -8.02 -9.62 26.08
C LYS A 225 -7.44 -10.99 25.67
N PRO A 226 -8.11 -12.10 26.05
CA PRO A 226 -7.75 -13.42 25.55
C PRO A 226 -7.67 -13.43 24.03
N ARG A 227 -6.84 -14.32 23.50
CA ARG A 227 -6.67 -14.50 22.07
C ARG A 227 -8.03 -14.76 21.38
N PRO A 228 -8.37 -14.03 20.31
CA PRO A 228 -9.61 -14.25 19.59
C PRO A 228 -9.66 -15.66 19.01
N GLU A 229 -10.81 -16.30 19.14
CA GLU A 229 -11.06 -17.60 18.51
C GLU A 229 -10.99 -17.47 16.99
N VAL A 230 -10.57 -18.54 16.31
CA VAL A 230 -10.47 -18.57 14.84
C VAL A 230 -11.48 -19.55 14.29
N PHE A 231 -12.31 -19.07 13.39
CA PHE A 231 -13.25 -19.86 12.60
C PHE A 231 -12.63 -20.11 11.23
N GLY A 232 -12.75 -21.34 10.73
CA GLY A 232 -12.33 -21.67 9.37
C GLY A 232 -13.37 -21.19 8.36
N HIS A 233 -13.08 -20.11 7.64
CA HIS A 233 -13.95 -19.55 6.60
C HIS A 233 -14.01 -20.52 5.43
N GLN A 234 -15.19 -21.07 5.15
CA GLN A 234 -15.37 -22.15 4.17
C GLN A 234 -14.41 -23.35 4.38
N GLY A 235 -14.02 -23.56 5.64
CA GLY A 235 -12.96 -24.48 6.08
C GLY A 235 -11.57 -23.83 6.10
N ALA A 236 -10.67 -24.26 5.21
CA ALA A 236 -9.35 -23.67 5.01
C ALA A 236 -9.01 -23.61 3.51
N PRO A 237 -9.64 -22.69 2.73
CA PRO A 237 -9.46 -22.52 1.29
C PRO A 237 -8.01 -22.40 0.85
N THR A 238 -7.14 -21.81 1.68
CA THR A 238 -5.70 -21.73 1.41
C THR A 238 -4.97 -23.09 1.42
N LEU A 239 -5.60 -24.15 1.92
CA LEU A 239 -5.01 -25.47 2.11
C LEU A 239 -5.79 -26.61 1.42
N ALA A 240 -7.01 -26.35 0.98
CA ALA A 240 -7.91 -27.34 0.38
C ALA A 240 -9.10 -26.64 -0.31
N PRO A 241 -9.83 -27.34 -1.20
CA PRO A 241 -10.94 -26.74 -1.95
C PRO A 241 -12.05 -26.33 -0.99
N GLU A 242 -12.43 -25.05 -1.01
CA GLU A 242 -13.46 -24.46 -0.15
C GLU A 242 -14.76 -25.28 -0.11
N ASN A 243 -15.49 -25.22 1.01
CA ASN A 243 -16.79 -25.89 1.20
C ASN A 243 -16.79 -27.42 0.98
N THR A 244 -15.63 -28.08 1.00
CA THR A 244 -15.50 -29.55 0.96
C THR A 244 -15.19 -30.15 2.34
N LEU A 245 -15.54 -31.42 2.55
CA LEU A 245 -15.17 -32.14 3.79
C LEU A 245 -13.66 -32.09 4.06
N TRP A 246 -12.82 -32.17 3.01
CA TRP A 246 -11.38 -32.05 3.16
C TRP A 246 -10.95 -30.66 3.66
N SER A 247 -11.56 -29.58 3.16
CA SER A 247 -11.29 -28.22 3.65
C SER A 247 -11.62 -28.06 5.13
N PHE A 248 -12.78 -28.57 5.58
CA PHE A 248 -13.12 -28.56 7.00
C PHE A 248 -12.17 -29.43 7.85
N GLN A 249 -11.76 -30.59 7.36
CA GLN A 249 -10.76 -31.42 8.04
C GLN A 249 -9.40 -30.70 8.15
N ARG A 250 -8.99 -29.93 7.14
CA ARG A 250 -7.79 -29.10 7.20
C ARG A 250 -7.92 -27.97 8.21
N ALA A 251 -9.07 -27.31 8.26
CA ALA A 251 -9.35 -26.31 9.29
C ALA A 251 -9.24 -26.90 10.71
N LEU A 252 -9.81 -28.08 10.93
CA LEU A 252 -9.71 -28.80 12.21
C LEU A 252 -8.27 -29.14 12.59
N GLN A 253 -7.43 -29.53 11.63
CA GLN A 253 -5.99 -29.74 11.86
C GLN A 253 -5.24 -28.44 12.24
N MET A 254 -5.84 -27.28 11.95
CA MET A 254 -5.34 -25.97 12.36
C MET A 254 -5.89 -25.52 13.72
N ASN A 255 -6.62 -26.38 14.45
CA ASN A 255 -7.22 -26.10 15.76
C ASN A 255 -8.14 -24.87 15.76
N VAL A 256 -8.94 -24.72 14.71
CA VAL A 256 -10.02 -23.72 14.69
C VAL A 256 -11.06 -24.05 15.77
N THR A 257 -11.74 -23.02 16.28
CA THR A 257 -12.78 -23.14 17.32
C THR A 257 -14.18 -23.29 16.71
N GLY A 258 -14.32 -22.93 15.45
CA GLY A 258 -15.55 -23.07 14.68
C GLY A 258 -15.29 -23.24 13.19
N LEU A 259 -16.32 -23.67 12.48
CA LEU A 259 -16.34 -23.75 11.02
C LEU A 259 -17.39 -22.77 10.50
N GLU A 260 -17.05 -22.04 9.44
CA GLU A 260 -17.96 -21.12 8.77
C GLU A 260 -18.16 -21.58 7.31
N THR A 261 -19.36 -21.38 6.77
CA THR A 261 -19.72 -21.82 5.41
C THR A 261 -20.96 -21.08 4.89
N ASP A 262 -21.19 -21.16 3.59
CA ASP A 262 -22.44 -20.78 2.94
C ASP A 262 -23.28 -22.02 2.63
N VAL A 263 -24.61 -21.89 2.75
CA VAL A 263 -25.56 -22.97 2.52
C VAL A 263 -26.61 -22.52 1.51
N VAL A 264 -26.81 -23.36 0.50
CA VAL A 264 -27.85 -23.25 -0.54
C VAL A 264 -28.77 -24.47 -0.43
N ILE A 265 -29.99 -24.38 -0.92
CA ILE A 265 -30.93 -25.52 -0.99
C ILE A 265 -31.11 -25.99 -2.43
N SER A 266 -31.07 -27.31 -2.64
CA SER A 266 -31.36 -27.94 -3.94
C SER A 266 -32.84 -27.94 -4.27
N VAL A 267 -33.19 -28.23 -5.53
CA VAL A 267 -34.59 -28.31 -6.02
C VAL A 267 -35.43 -29.33 -5.25
N ASP A 268 -34.80 -30.41 -4.78
CA ASP A 268 -35.40 -31.49 -4.01
C ASP A 268 -35.27 -31.31 -2.48
N GLY A 269 -34.90 -30.11 -2.02
CA GLY A 269 -34.97 -29.72 -0.61
C GLY A 269 -33.79 -30.18 0.25
N VAL A 270 -32.64 -30.48 -0.35
CA VAL A 270 -31.41 -30.87 0.38
C VAL A 270 -30.50 -29.65 0.52
N PRO A 271 -30.20 -29.19 1.75
CA PRO A 271 -29.24 -28.12 1.96
C PRO A 271 -27.80 -28.60 1.73
N PHE A 272 -27.04 -27.85 0.94
CA PHE A 272 -25.67 -28.14 0.57
C PHE A 272 -24.78 -26.89 0.62
N LEU A 273 -23.47 -27.10 0.63
CA LEU A 273 -22.49 -26.05 0.82
C LEU A 273 -22.05 -25.47 -0.51
N MET A 274 -22.28 -24.18 -0.71
CA MET A 274 -21.87 -23.45 -1.90
C MET A 274 -21.86 -21.95 -1.61
N HIS A 275 -20.76 -21.28 -1.93
CA HIS A 275 -20.65 -19.83 -1.85
C HIS A 275 -21.19 -19.16 -3.12
N ASP A 276 -20.84 -19.70 -4.28
CA ASP A 276 -21.11 -19.08 -5.57
C ASP A 276 -22.57 -19.24 -6.03
N PRO A 277 -23.07 -18.29 -6.86
CA PRO A 277 -24.38 -18.44 -7.48
C PRO A 277 -24.48 -19.66 -8.40
N THR A 278 -23.38 -20.08 -9.05
CA THR A 278 -23.33 -21.22 -9.98
C THR A 278 -22.26 -22.22 -9.55
N LEU A 279 -22.27 -23.41 -10.14
CA LEU A 279 -21.32 -24.50 -9.82
C LEU A 279 -20.00 -24.41 -10.60
N ARG A 280 -19.85 -23.40 -11.46
CA ARG A 280 -18.84 -23.38 -12.53
C ARG A 280 -17.40 -23.23 -12.02
N ARG A 281 -17.17 -22.42 -10.99
CA ARG A 281 -15.81 -22.16 -10.47
C ARG A 281 -15.24 -23.34 -9.69
N THR A 282 -16.07 -23.94 -8.85
CA THR A 282 -15.66 -24.88 -7.80
C THR A 282 -16.04 -26.32 -8.09
N THR A 283 -16.55 -26.62 -9.30
CA THR A 283 -16.87 -27.99 -9.71
C THR A 283 -16.53 -28.27 -11.18
N ASP A 284 -16.79 -29.49 -11.64
CA ASP A 284 -16.70 -29.91 -13.04
C ASP A 284 -18.05 -29.90 -13.80
N VAL A 285 -19.01 -29.07 -13.36
CA VAL A 285 -20.34 -28.94 -14.00
C VAL A 285 -20.28 -28.72 -15.51
N GLU A 286 -19.30 -27.98 -16.02
CA GLU A 286 -19.13 -27.75 -17.46
C GLU A 286 -18.91 -29.05 -18.25
N LYS A 287 -18.35 -30.08 -17.60
CA LYS A 287 -18.11 -31.39 -18.21
C LYS A 287 -19.29 -32.35 -18.03
N VAL A 288 -19.90 -32.34 -16.84
CA VAL A 288 -20.96 -33.29 -16.48
C VAL A 288 -22.33 -32.83 -16.99
N PHE A 289 -22.61 -31.52 -16.91
CA PHE A 289 -23.87 -30.89 -17.33
C PHE A 289 -23.59 -29.62 -18.17
N PRO A 290 -23.03 -29.75 -19.39
CA PRO A 290 -22.57 -28.61 -20.20
C PRO A 290 -23.69 -27.60 -20.51
N ASP A 291 -24.91 -28.08 -20.73
CA ASP A 291 -26.09 -27.25 -21.05
C ASP A 291 -26.62 -26.47 -19.84
N ARG A 292 -26.16 -26.79 -18.63
CA ARG A 292 -26.63 -26.23 -17.35
C ARG A 292 -25.53 -25.53 -16.56
N GLN A 293 -24.36 -25.31 -17.17
CA GLN A 293 -23.20 -24.72 -16.48
C GLN A 293 -23.44 -23.30 -15.94
N MET A 294 -24.41 -22.57 -16.50
CA MET A 294 -24.81 -21.23 -16.07
C MET A 294 -26.06 -21.23 -15.19
N ASP A 295 -26.67 -22.40 -14.94
CA ASP A 295 -27.79 -22.51 -14.02
C ASP A 295 -27.31 -22.17 -12.60
N GLU A 296 -28.17 -21.53 -11.82
CA GLU A 296 -27.90 -21.30 -10.41
C GLU A 296 -27.72 -22.64 -9.68
N ALA A 297 -26.83 -22.69 -8.70
CA ALA A 297 -26.52 -23.91 -7.95
C ALA A 297 -27.77 -24.52 -7.30
N SER A 298 -28.72 -23.69 -6.84
CA SER A 298 -30.00 -24.15 -6.27
C SER A 298 -30.90 -24.87 -7.27
N ARG A 299 -30.69 -24.71 -8.59
CA ARG A 299 -31.52 -25.35 -9.64
C ARG A 299 -31.14 -26.80 -9.91
N PHE A 300 -30.11 -27.32 -9.26
CA PHE A 300 -29.75 -28.73 -9.32
C PHE A 300 -30.47 -29.51 -8.23
N ASN A 301 -30.81 -30.76 -8.52
CA ASN A 301 -31.24 -31.71 -7.51
C ASN A 301 -30.01 -32.32 -6.81
N TRP A 302 -30.19 -32.93 -5.65
CA TRP A 302 -29.08 -33.50 -4.89
C TRP A 302 -28.36 -34.64 -5.61
N THR A 303 -29.09 -35.44 -6.39
CA THR A 303 -28.51 -36.58 -7.14
C THR A 303 -27.55 -36.10 -8.22
N ASP A 304 -27.84 -34.98 -8.88
CA ASP A 304 -26.97 -34.33 -9.86
C ASP A 304 -25.73 -33.75 -9.15
N LEU A 305 -25.94 -33.02 -8.05
CA LEU A 305 -24.85 -32.43 -7.26
C LEU A 305 -23.84 -33.48 -6.76
N GLN A 306 -24.31 -34.67 -6.38
CA GLN A 306 -23.46 -35.77 -5.92
C GLN A 306 -22.56 -36.38 -7.02
N GLN A 307 -22.85 -36.12 -8.30
CA GLN A 307 -22.04 -36.57 -9.42
C GLN A 307 -20.83 -35.65 -9.67
N LEU A 308 -20.89 -34.41 -9.19
CA LEU A 308 -19.87 -33.40 -9.45
C LEU A 308 -18.62 -33.60 -8.58
N ASN A 309 -17.47 -33.39 -9.20
CA ASN A 309 -16.20 -33.26 -8.52
C ASN A 309 -16.00 -31.81 -8.04
N ALA A 310 -15.74 -31.62 -6.75
CA ALA A 310 -15.54 -30.31 -6.14
C ALA A 310 -14.08 -30.03 -5.74
N GLY A 311 -13.12 -30.77 -6.30
CA GLY A 311 -11.73 -30.76 -5.83
C GLY A 311 -10.66 -30.56 -6.90
N GLN A 312 -10.86 -31.06 -8.12
CA GLN A 312 -9.87 -30.98 -9.20
C GLN A 312 -9.57 -29.55 -9.64
N TRP A 313 -10.57 -28.66 -9.59
CA TRP A 313 -10.42 -27.24 -9.94
C TRP A 313 -9.32 -26.56 -9.11
N PHE A 314 -9.21 -26.93 -7.83
CA PHE A 314 -8.25 -26.34 -6.89
C PHE A 314 -6.81 -26.64 -7.32
N LEU A 315 -6.54 -27.89 -7.73
CA LEU A 315 -5.22 -28.28 -8.22
C LEU A 315 -4.90 -27.70 -9.60
N LYS A 316 -5.92 -27.50 -10.44
CA LYS A 316 -5.78 -26.96 -11.79
C LYS A 316 -5.49 -25.46 -11.77
N ASN A 317 -6.27 -24.72 -10.97
CA ASN A 317 -6.26 -23.26 -10.96
C ASN A 317 -5.26 -22.69 -9.94
N ASP A 318 -4.92 -23.46 -8.90
CA ASP A 318 -4.02 -23.07 -7.80
C ASP A 318 -4.30 -21.64 -7.28
N PRO A 319 -5.52 -21.36 -6.79
CA PRO A 319 -5.98 -20.00 -6.50
C PRO A 319 -5.11 -19.26 -5.46
N PHE A 320 -4.39 -20.01 -4.61
CA PHE A 320 -3.54 -19.49 -3.54
C PHE A 320 -2.05 -19.79 -3.73
N TRP A 321 -1.64 -20.32 -4.89
CA TRP A 321 -0.24 -20.65 -5.18
C TRP A 321 0.39 -21.62 -4.18
N THR A 322 -0.41 -22.55 -3.66
CA THR A 322 -0.04 -23.47 -2.56
C THR A 322 0.09 -24.92 -3.03
N VAL A 323 -0.39 -25.26 -4.23
CA VAL A 323 -0.44 -26.65 -4.73
C VAL A 323 0.96 -27.27 -4.88
N ASN A 324 1.99 -26.44 -5.10
CA ASN A 324 3.39 -26.89 -5.14
C ASN A 324 3.89 -27.46 -3.79
N THR A 325 3.28 -27.06 -2.67
CA THR A 325 3.64 -27.52 -1.32
C THR A 325 2.99 -28.86 -0.95
N PHE A 326 2.00 -29.31 -1.72
CA PHE A 326 1.21 -30.50 -1.38
C PHE A 326 1.95 -31.79 -1.71
N SER A 327 1.94 -32.72 -0.77
CA SER A 327 2.37 -34.11 -1.01
C SER A 327 1.45 -34.82 -2.02
N VAL A 328 1.93 -35.91 -2.62
CA VAL A 328 1.13 -36.74 -3.56
C VAL A 328 -0.18 -37.21 -2.90
N LYS A 329 -0.13 -37.57 -1.62
CA LYS A 329 -1.31 -37.98 -0.85
C LYS A 329 -2.31 -36.82 -0.69
N GLU A 330 -1.83 -35.62 -0.36
CA GLU A 330 -2.69 -34.43 -0.25
C GLU A 330 -3.31 -34.06 -1.59
N LYS A 331 -2.57 -34.17 -2.71
CA LYS A 331 -3.13 -33.96 -4.05
C LYS A 331 -4.24 -34.96 -4.37
N ASN A 332 -4.04 -36.24 -4.07
CA ASN A 332 -5.07 -37.26 -4.28
C ASN A 332 -6.34 -36.98 -3.45
N LEU A 333 -6.20 -36.66 -2.17
CA LEU A 333 -7.33 -36.29 -1.30
C LEU A 333 -8.03 -35.04 -1.82
N THR A 334 -7.27 -34.02 -2.21
CA THR A 334 -7.77 -32.76 -2.75
C THR A 334 -8.56 -32.96 -4.03
N SER A 335 -8.05 -33.77 -4.98
CA SER A 335 -8.75 -34.04 -6.24
C SER A 335 -10.02 -34.87 -6.06
N ASN A 336 -10.14 -35.65 -4.99
CA ASN A 336 -11.23 -36.59 -4.77
C ASN A 336 -12.27 -36.04 -3.78
N GLN A 337 -12.72 -34.80 -4.04
CA GLN A 337 -13.79 -34.16 -3.27
C GLN A 337 -15.08 -34.09 -4.08
N ARG A 338 -16.21 -34.03 -3.37
CA ARG A 338 -17.56 -33.85 -3.91
C ARG A 338 -18.23 -32.66 -3.23
N VAL A 339 -19.34 -32.21 -3.81
CA VAL A 339 -20.23 -31.24 -3.16
C VAL A 339 -20.66 -31.78 -1.79
N CYS A 340 -20.49 -30.97 -0.76
CA CYS A 340 -20.76 -31.34 0.63
C CYS A 340 -22.20 -30.94 1.01
N SER A 341 -22.95 -31.81 1.68
CA SER A 341 -24.23 -31.43 2.27
C SER A 341 -24.04 -30.76 3.63
N LEU A 342 -25.01 -29.93 4.04
CA LEU A 342 -25.00 -29.36 5.39
C LEU A 342 -24.98 -30.48 6.46
N GLU A 343 -25.75 -31.55 6.25
CA GLU A 343 -25.78 -32.68 7.17
C GLU A 343 -24.41 -33.35 7.34
N GLN A 344 -23.62 -33.47 6.27
CA GLN A 344 -22.26 -34.02 6.33
C GLN A 344 -21.33 -33.14 7.18
N LEU A 345 -21.36 -31.82 6.98
CA LEU A 345 -20.59 -30.88 7.79
C LEU A 345 -21.02 -30.95 9.27
N LEU A 346 -22.32 -30.96 9.55
CA LEU A 346 -22.83 -30.99 10.93
C LEU A 346 -22.48 -32.31 11.64
N LYS A 347 -22.46 -33.44 10.93
CA LYS A 347 -21.96 -34.71 11.48
C LYS A 347 -20.47 -34.65 11.80
N LEU A 348 -19.67 -34.08 10.90
CA LEU A 348 -18.24 -33.85 11.16
C LEU A 348 -18.05 -32.95 12.38
N ALA A 349 -18.85 -31.89 12.48
CA ALA A 349 -18.77 -30.95 13.59
C ALA A 349 -19.20 -31.56 14.93
N SER A 350 -20.26 -32.36 14.92
CA SER A 350 -20.72 -33.14 16.08
C SER A 350 -19.64 -34.11 16.56
N TYR A 351 -19.00 -34.84 15.65
CA TYR A 351 -17.92 -35.78 15.96
C TYR A 351 -16.72 -35.09 16.62
N HIS A 352 -16.36 -33.89 16.17
CA HIS A 352 -15.26 -33.11 16.74
C HIS A 352 -15.68 -32.14 17.86
N ASN A 353 -16.96 -32.11 18.23
CA ASN A 353 -17.53 -31.17 19.21
C ASN A 353 -17.14 -29.70 18.93
N ILE A 354 -17.29 -29.26 17.68
CA ILE A 354 -16.93 -27.92 17.22
C ILE A 354 -18.16 -27.14 16.76
N SER A 355 -18.12 -25.81 16.90
CA SER A 355 -19.23 -24.95 16.47
C SER A 355 -19.25 -24.78 14.95
N VAL A 356 -20.45 -24.64 14.39
CA VAL A 356 -20.67 -24.31 12.97
C VAL A 356 -21.54 -23.07 12.89
N VAL A 357 -21.09 -22.09 12.13
CA VAL A 357 -21.90 -20.95 11.69
C VAL A 357 -22.07 -21.05 10.19
N PHE A 358 -23.26 -20.76 9.69
CA PHE A 358 -23.48 -20.78 8.24
C PHE A 358 -24.37 -19.66 7.81
N ARG A 359 -24.09 -19.08 6.63
CA ARG A 359 -24.97 -18.14 5.94
C ARG A 359 -25.94 -18.95 5.08
N LEU A 360 -27.22 -18.91 5.43
CA LEU A 360 -28.25 -19.58 4.64
C LEU A 360 -28.74 -18.64 3.54
N GLN A 361 -28.49 -19.00 2.29
CA GLN A 361 -28.90 -18.22 1.13
C GLN A 361 -30.38 -18.49 0.82
N ARG A 362 -31.16 -17.41 0.66
CA ARG A 362 -32.56 -17.52 0.27
C ARG A 362 -32.63 -17.92 -1.21
N PRO A 363 -33.35 -18.99 -1.58
CA PRO A 363 -33.51 -19.36 -2.98
C PRO A 363 -34.40 -18.34 -3.74
N PRO A 364 -34.36 -18.34 -5.09
CA PRO A 364 -35.24 -17.53 -5.93
C PRO A 364 -36.74 -17.78 -5.67
N GLN A 365 -37.60 -16.80 -5.97
CA GLN A 365 -39.05 -16.89 -5.70
C GLN A 365 -39.77 -18.03 -6.42
N ASP A 366 -39.31 -18.40 -7.61
CA ASP A 366 -39.85 -19.48 -8.43
C ASP A 366 -39.25 -20.86 -8.08
N HIS A 367 -38.34 -20.92 -7.10
CA HIS A 367 -37.75 -22.17 -6.63
C HIS A 367 -38.79 -23.01 -5.85
N PRO A 368 -38.88 -24.35 -6.08
CA PRO A 368 -39.89 -25.19 -5.42
C PRO A 368 -39.84 -25.15 -3.88
N CYS A 369 -38.64 -25.03 -3.31
CA CYS A 369 -38.42 -24.93 -1.87
C CYS A 369 -38.46 -23.48 -1.32
N PHE A 370 -38.90 -22.49 -2.09
CA PHE A 370 -38.89 -21.07 -1.66
C PHE A 370 -39.64 -20.81 -0.35
N HIS A 371 -40.71 -21.56 -0.09
CA HIS A 371 -41.47 -21.43 1.16
C HIS A 371 -41.03 -22.40 2.26
N SER A 372 -40.28 -23.44 1.93
CA SER A 372 -39.89 -24.52 2.85
C SER A 372 -38.42 -24.50 3.28
N TRP A 373 -37.54 -23.74 2.61
CA TRP A 373 -36.09 -23.77 2.80
C TRP A 373 -35.61 -23.64 4.25
N ILE A 374 -36.24 -22.79 5.07
CA ILE A 374 -35.93 -22.67 6.51
C ILE A 374 -36.23 -23.99 7.24
N ASN A 375 -37.41 -24.56 6.99
CA ASN A 375 -37.86 -25.79 7.63
C ASN A 375 -37.05 -26.99 7.15
N ASP A 376 -36.76 -27.07 5.86
CA ASP A 376 -35.94 -28.15 5.27
C ASP A 376 -34.50 -28.10 5.82
N THR A 377 -33.95 -26.90 5.96
CA THR A 377 -32.64 -26.68 6.60
C THR A 377 -32.67 -27.07 8.07
N LEU A 378 -33.70 -26.68 8.81
CA LEU A 378 -33.86 -27.04 10.22
C LEU A 378 -34.00 -28.56 10.41
N GLN A 379 -34.73 -29.23 9.51
CA GLN A 379 -34.81 -30.69 9.50
C GLN A 379 -33.47 -31.34 9.22
N ALA A 380 -32.66 -30.82 8.28
CA ALA A 380 -31.31 -31.32 8.03
C ALA A 380 -30.41 -31.17 9.27
N VAL A 381 -30.51 -30.04 9.98
CA VAL A 381 -29.81 -29.83 11.26
C VAL A 381 -30.22 -30.89 12.28
N GLN A 382 -31.53 -31.13 12.45
CA GLN A 382 -32.02 -32.14 13.41
C GLN A 382 -31.60 -33.56 13.02
N ARG A 383 -31.68 -33.93 11.73
CA ARG A 383 -31.27 -35.25 11.22
C ARG A 383 -29.79 -35.53 11.40
N SER A 384 -28.94 -34.49 11.38
CA SER A 384 -27.51 -34.64 11.61
C SER A 384 -27.16 -35.14 13.01
N GLY A 385 -28.05 -34.97 14.00
CA GLY A 385 -27.80 -35.30 15.41
C GLY A 385 -26.79 -34.38 16.10
N VAL A 386 -26.42 -33.25 15.49
CA VAL A 386 -25.52 -32.27 16.09
C VAL A 386 -26.18 -31.64 17.34
N PRO A 387 -25.45 -31.47 18.45
CA PRO A 387 -25.92 -30.69 19.58
C PRO A 387 -26.33 -29.28 19.12
N PRO A 388 -27.57 -28.82 19.40
CA PRO A 388 -28.03 -27.51 18.93
C PRO A 388 -27.16 -26.34 19.37
N SER A 389 -26.51 -26.45 20.54
CA SER A 389 -25.60 -25.43 21.07
C SER A 389 -24.34 -25.20 20.22
N LEU A 390 -23.99 -26.13 19.33
CA LEU A 390 -22.88 -25.98 18.40
C LEU A 390 -23.28 -25.26 17.10
N VAL A 391 -24.57 -25.06 16.85
CA VAL A 391 -25.05 -24.50 15.58
C VAL A 391 -25.48 -23.04 15.76
N MET A 392 -24.77 -22.16 15.06
CA MET A 392 -25.06 -20.74 15.01
C MET A 392 -26.02 -20.43 13.85
N TRP A 393 -27.28 -20.17 14.19
CA TRP A 393 -28.37 -19.94 13.25
C TRP A 393 -28.44 -18.46 12.84
N THR A 394 -28.11 -18.21 11.57
CA THR A 394 -27.97 -16.86 11.00
C THR A 394 -29.23 -16.22 10.41
N PRO A 395 -30.22 -16.96 9.87
CA PRO A 395 -31.43 -16.34 9.32
C PRO A 395 -32.19 -15.48 10.33
N ASP A 396 -32.47 -14.23 9.97
CA ASP A 396 -33.32 -13.33 10.74
C ASP A 396 -34.82 -13.60 10.55
N GLU A 397 -35.18 -14.25 9.46
CA GLU A 397 -36.55 -14.69 9.18
C GLU A 397 -37.00 -15.84 10.08
N GLN A 398 -38.27 -15.79 10.50
CA GLN A 398 -38.93 -16.88 11.24
C GLN A 398 -38.20 -17.32 12.53
N ARG A 399 -37.32 -16.49 13.12
CA ARG A 399 -36.58 -16.82 14.36
C ARG A 399 -37.49 -17.29 15.49
N ALA A 400 -38.66 -16.67 15.66
CA ALA A 400 -39.63 -17.07 16.68
C ALA A 400 -40.16 -18.50 16.48
N GLN A 401 -40.28 -18.96 15.24
CA GLN A 401 -40.62 -20.35 14.93
C GLN A 401 -39.43 -21.28 15.16
N VAL A 402 -38.24 -20.91 14.66
CA VAL A 402 -37.01 -21.71 14.85
C VAL A 402 -36.71 -21.93 16.33
N ARG A 403 -36.87 -20.90 17.18
CA ARG A 403 -36.68 -21.03 18.64
C ARG A 403 -37.67 -21.96 19.31
N ARG A 404 -38.92 -22.01 18.83
CA ARG A 404 -39.92 -22.94 19.36
C ARG A 404 -39.57 -24.38 19.03
N ILE A 405 -39.02 -24.62 17.84
CA ILE A 405 -38.70 -25.97 17.35
C ILE A 405 -37.32 -26.45 17.87
N ALA A 406 -36.33 -25.56 17.91
CA ALA A 406 -34.95 -25.86 18.28
C ALA A 406 -34.37 -24.74 19.16
N PRO A 407 -34.80 -24.63 20.43
CA PRO A 407 -34.41 -23.53 21.32
C PRO A 407 -32.91 -23.48 21.64
N GLY A 408 -32.19 -24.60 21.48
CA GLY A 408 -30.75 -24.67 21.74
C GLY A 408 -29.86 -24.09 20.64
N LEU A 409 -30.42 -23.71 19.47
CA LEU A 409 -29.64 -23.09 18.39
C LEU A 409 -29.17 -21.69 18.79
N VAL A 410 -27.88 -21.43 18.60
CA VAL A 410 -27.26 -20.15 18.97
C VAL A 410 -27.67 -19.07 17.98
N GLN A 411 -28.41 -18.07 18.46
CA GLN A 411 -28.97 -17.01 17.62
C GLN A 411 -27.90 -15.99 17.25
N THR A 412 -27.58 -15.94 15.96
CA THR A 412 -26.52 -15.09 15.40
C THR A 412 -27.09 -14.23 14.29
N SER A 413 -26.77 -12.95 14.19
CA SER A 413 -27.21 -12.12 13.06
C SER A 413 -26.03 -11.68 12.20
N LEU A 414 -26.32 -11.46 10.92
CA LEU A 414 -25.39 -10.92 9.92
C LEU A 414 -25.54 -9.40 9.74
N ASP A 415 -26.54 -8.81 10.39
CA ASP A 415 -26.86 -7.40 10.30
C ASP A 415 -26.39 -6.65 11.56
N LYS A 416 -25.74 -5.50 11.34
CA LYS A 416 -25.28 -4.64 12.43
C LYS A 416 -26.47 -3.88 13.03
N HIS A 417 -26.88 -4.29 14.23
CA HIS A 417 -27.87 -3.57 15.04
C HIS A 417 -27.29 -3.10 16.37
N ASP A 418 -27.98 -2.17 17.04
CA ASP A 418 -27.60 -1.76 18.38
C ASP A 418 -27.79 -2.91 19.39
N PRO A 419 -26.99 -2.95 20.48
CA PRO A 419 -27.08 -4.03 21.47
C PRO A 419 -28.49 -4.23 22.06
N HIS A 420 -29.26 -3.18 22.25
CA HIS A 420 -30.60 -3.28 22.83
C HIS A 420 -31.57 -3.99 21.86
N THR A 421 -31.54 -3.64 20.57
CA THR A 421 -32.32 -4.32 19.54
C THR A 421 -31.92 -5.80 19.41
N LEU A 422 -30.63 -6.12 19.49
CA LEU A 422 -30.15 -7.50 19.46
C LEU A 422 -30.66 -8.32 20.65
N HIS A 423 -30.58 -7.77 21.86
CA HIS A 423 -31.11 -8.42 23.07
C HIS A 423 -32.63 -8.60 23.02
N LYS A 424 -33.38 -7.59 22.56
CA LYS A 424 -34.83 -7.69 22.37
C LYS A 424 -35.18 -8.80 21.38
N SER A 425 -34.38 -8.95 20.34
CA SER A 425 -34.49 -10.02 19.37
C SER A 425 -33.89 -11.33 19.84
N GLY A 426 -33.32 -11.44 21.06
CA GLY A 426 -32.70 -12.66 21.62
C GLY A 426 -31.46 -13.13 20.86
N ILE A 427 -30.73 -12.21 20.24
CA ILE A 427 -29.49 -12.46 19.50
C ILE A 427 -28.31 -12.17 20.43
N SER A 428 -27.40 -13.14 20.56
CA SER A 428 -26.23 -13.05 21.43
C SER A 428 -24.91 -13.02 20.67
N ARG A 429 -24.96 -13.22 19.34
CA ARG A 429 -23.78 -13.23 18.47
C ARG A 429 -24.00 -12.44 17.19
N LEU A 430 -22.92 -11.87 16.68
CA LEU A 430 -22.88 -11.18 15.39
C LEU A 430 -21.75 -11.75 14.53
N MET A 431 -21.99 -11.83 13.23
CA MET A 431 -20.97 -12.11 12.24
C MET A 431 -20.98 -11.01 11.18
N LEU A 432 -19.96 -10.15 11.18
CA LEU A 432 -19.90 -8.95 10.35
C LEU A 432 -18.60 -8.87 9.58
N ARG A 433 -18.59 -8.10 8.48
CA ARG A 433 -17.33 -7.78 7.79
C ARG A 433 -16.47 -6.91 8.69
N TYR A 434 -15.15 -7.14 8.70
CA TYR A 434 -14.22 -6.38 9.56
C TYR A 434 -14.29 -4.86 9.32
N SER A 435 -14.58 -4.42 8.09
CA SER A 435 -14.67 -2.99 7.73
C SER A 435 -15.93 -2.29 8.26
N GLN A 436 -16.97 -3.04 8.64
CA GLN A 436 -18.24 -2.48 9.13
C GLN A 436 -18.21 -2.09 10.61
N VAL A 437 -17.13 -2.40 11.32
CA VAL A 437 -17.07 -2.33 12.78
C VAL A 437 -15.84 -1.53 13.23
N SER A 438 -16.08 -0.48 14.01
CA SER A 438 -15.01 0.30 14.63
C SER A 438 -14.50 -0.35 15.92
N PRO A 439 -13.28 -0.02 16.40
CA PRO A 439 -12.80 -0.48 17.71
C PRO A 439 -13.73 -0.10 18.89
N SER A 440 -14.44 1.02 18.78
CA SER A 440 -15.48 1.42 19.74
C SER A 440 -16.70 0.51 19.72
N ASP A 441 -17.13 0.08 18.53
CA ASP A 441 -18.25 -0.85 18.38
C ASP A 441 -17.90 -2.22 18.98
N ILE A 442 -16.68 -2.72 18.74
CA ILE A 442 -16.20 -3.99 19.31
C ILE A 442 -16.30 -3.95 20.84
N ARG A 443 -15.81 -2.88 21.46
CA ARG A 443 -15.91 -2.68 22.91
C ARG A 443 -17.36 -2.56 23.38
N ASN A 444 -18.23 -1.91 22.60
CA ASN A 444 -19.64 -1.76 22.94
C ASN A 444 -20.37 -3.12 22.94
N PHE A 445 -20.18 -3.95 21.90
CA PHE A 445 -20.76 -5.29 21.85
C PHE A 445 -20.24 -6.19 22.96
N SER A 446 -18.93 -6.18 23.20
CA SER A 446 -18.31 -6.94 24.30
C SER A 446 -18.88 -6.56 25.67
N LYS A 447 -19.04 -5.26 25.96
CA LYS A 447 -19.66 -4.77 27.22
C LYS A 447 -21.11 -5.20 27.39
N ASN A 448 -21.83 -5.43 26.30
CA ASN A 448 -23.22 -5.87 26.31
C ASN A 448 -23.37 -7.40 26.18
N ASN A 449 -22.29 -8.17 26.41
CA ASN A 449 -22.28 -9.64 26.31
C ASN A 449 -22.71 -10.17 24.93
N ILE A 450 -22.40 -9.45 23.86
CA ILE A 450 -22.62 -9.88 22.48
C ILE A 450 -21.27 -10.30 21.91
N SER A 451 -21.16 -11.57 21.51
CA SER A 451 -19.94 -12.10 20.89
C SER A 451 -19.87 -11.67 19.42
N LEU A 452 -18.73 -11.17 18.99
CA LEU A 452 -18.53 -10.68 17.63
C LEU A 452 -17.51 -11.54 16.89
N THR A 453 -17.93 -12.10 15.75
CA THR A 453 -17.05 -12.75 14.75
C THR A 453 -16.85 -11.78 13.58
N LEU A 454 -15.59 -11.44 13.25
CA LEU A 454 -15.27 -10.60 12.10
C LEU A 454 -14.69 -11.42 10.94
N TYR A 455 -15.17 -11.18 9.71
CA TYR A 455 -14.68 -11.85 8.50
C TYR A 455 -14.34 -10.84 7.39
N THR A 456 -13.54 -11.18 6.38
CA THR A 456 -12.59 -12.30 6.38
C THR A 456 -11.22 -11.75 6.80
N VAL A 457 -10.60 -12.37 7.81
CA VAL A 457 -9.32 -11.92 8.37
C VAL A 457 -8.27 -12.96 8.03
N ASN A 458 -7.35 -12.63 7.13
CA ASN A 458 -6.30 -13.51 6.63
C ASN A 458 -4.90 -13.08 7.07
N GLU A 459 -4.73 -11.77 7.33
CA GLU A 459 -3.42 -11.20 7.63
C GLU A 459 -3.09 -11.08 9.14
N PRO A 460 -1.84 -11.37 9.55
CA PRO A 460 -1.40 -11.23 10.94
C PRO A 460 -1.55 -9.83 11.53
N TRP A 461 -1.32 -8.77 10.74
CA TRP A 461 -1.41 -7.38 11.21
C TRP A 461 -2.86 -7.01 11.53
N LEU A 462 -3.82 -7.44 10.71
CA LEU A 462 -5.24 -7.18 10.89
C LEU A 462 -5.76 -7.97 12.10
N TYR A 463 -5.40 -9.26 12.19
CA TYR A 463 -5.72 -10.08 13.35
C TYR A 463 -5.20 -9.46 14.66
N SER A 464 -3.99 -8.93 14.67
CA SER A 464 -3.40 -8.26 15.84
C SER A 464 -4.18 -7.00 16.22
N THR A 465 -4.52 -6.16 15.24
CA THR A 465 -5.30 -4.94 15.46
C THR A 465 -6.68 -5.22 16.05
N LEU A 466 -7.36 -6.25 15.53
CA LEU A 466 -8.66 -6.68 16.03
C LEU A 466 -8.57 -7.34 17.40
N TRP A 467 -7.49 -8.10 17.68
CA TRP A 467 -7.21 -8.66 19.00
C TRP A 467 -7.02 -7.54 20.04
N CYS A 468 -6.16 -6.56 19.77
CA CYS A 468 -6.00 -5.40 20.65
C CYS A 468 -7.31 -4.63 20.87
N SER A 469 -8.20 -4.61 19.87
CA SER A 469 -9.54 -4.00 19.98
C SER A 469 -10.52 -4.80 20.86
N GLY A 470 -10.21 -6.08 21.16
CA GLY A 470 -11.01 -6.95 22.01
C GLY A 470 -12.08 -7.76 21.29
N VAL A 471 -11.88 -8.08 20.00
CA VAL A 471 -12.80 -8.94 19.24
C VAL A 471 -12.87 -10.35 19.86
N SER A 472 -14.05 -10.98 19.83
CA SER A 472 -14.23 -12.33 20.39
C SER A 472 -13.65 -13.41 19.47
N SER A 473 -13.91 -13.29 18.17
CA SER A 473 -13.55 -14.28 17.17
C SER A 473 -13.33 -13.64 15.80
N VAL A 474 -12.60 -14.34 14.93
CA VAL A 474 -12.45 -13.99 13.51
C VAL A 474 -12.73 -15.20 12.64
N SER A 475 -13.22 -14.98 11.42
CA SER A 475 -13.30 -16.01 10.37
C SER A 475 -12.16 -15.79 9.37
N SER A 476 -11.46 -16.86 9.02
CA SER A 476 -10.23 -16.80 8.21
C SER A 476 -10.17 -17.93 7.19
N GLU A 477 -9.74 -17.61 5.96
CA GLU A 477 -9.41 -18.60 4.94
C GLU A 477 -8.04 -19.24 5.17
N ALA A 478 -7.21 -18.55 5.98
CA ALA A 478 -5.84 -18.89 6.30
C ALA A 478 -5.64 -19.14 7.80
N PRO A 479 -6.41 -20.05 8.44
CA PRO A 479 -6.30 -20.28 9.89
C PRO A 479 -4.88 -20.71 10.31
N HIS A 480 -4.14 -21.35 9.41
CA HIS A 480 -2.75 -21.75 9.62
C HIS A 480 -1.77 -20.56 9.73
N VAL A 481 -2.08 -19.42 9.13
CA VAL A 481 -1.33 -18.16 9.25
C VAL A 481 -1.63 -17.54 10.61
N LEU A 482 -2.91 -17.35 10.93
CA LEU A 482 -3.32 -16.73 12.19
C LEU A 482 -2.91 -17.54 13.42
N ARG A 483 -2.85 -18.88 13.31
CA ARG A 483 -2.38 -19.76 14.38
C ARG A 483 -0.98 -19.39 14.86
N LYS A 484 -0.10 -18.95 13.96
CA LYS A 484 1.29 -18.56 14.26
C LYS A 484 1.40 -17.25 15.05
N VAL A 485 0.33 -16.45 15.10
CA VAL A 485 0.28 -15.20 15.87
C VAL A 485 -0.04 -15.52 17.34
N LEU A 486 1.00 -15.82 18.12
CA LEU A 486 0.87 -16.14 19.55
C LEU A 486 0.60 -14.91 20.42
N TYR A 487 0.91 -13.72 19.91
CA TYR A 487 0.74 -12.44 20.57
C TYR A 487 0.49 -11.36 19.51
N PRO A 488 -0.28 -10.29 19.77
CA PRO A 488 -0.47 -9.23 18.80
C PRO A 488 0.86 -8.64 18.35
N ILE A 489 1.05 -8.55 17.04
CA ILE A 489 2.20 -7.88 16.47
C ILE A 489 2.07 -6.39 16.81
N TRP A 490 3.20 -5.77 17.18
CA TRP A 490 3.29 -4.33 17.48
C TRP A 490 2.51 -3.87 18.71
N LEU A 491 2.13 -4.77 19.62
CA LEU A 491 1.63 -4.34 20.92
C LEU A 491 2.73 -3.60 21.68
N MET A 492 2.41 -2.40 22.15
CA MET A 492 3.35 -1.51 22.81
C MET A 492 2.68 -0.75 23.94
N GLY A 493 3.35 -0.62 25.08
CA GLY A 493 2.85 0.19 26.19
C GLY A 493 2.82 1.68 25.83
N PRO A 494 1.86 2.48 26.33
CA PRO A 494 1.81 3.93 26.07
C PRO A 494 3.10 4.67 26.47
N ARG A 495 3.80 4.20 27.51
CA ARG A 495 5.09 4.77 27.93
C ARG A 495 6.21 4.44 26.96
N GLU A 496 6.26 3.20 26.46
CA GLU A 496 7.26 2.77 25.48
C GLU A 496 7.08 3.53 24.17
N TYR A 497 5.83 3.66 23.71
CA TYR A 497 5.49 4.47 22.54
C TYR A 497 5.91 5.94 22.74
N GLY A 498 5.58 6.52 23.90
CA GLY A 498 6.00 7.88 24.23
C GLY A 498 7.52 8.07 24.25
N LEU A 499 8.28 7.09 24.76
CA LEU A 499 9.75 7.14 24.74
C LEU A 499 10.32 7.06 23.32
N ILE A 500 9.79 6.15 22.49
CA ILE A 500 10.22 6.03 21.09
C ILE A 500 9.94 7.33 20.34
N TRP A 501 8.73 7.89 20.50
CA TRP A 501 8.37 9.16 19.89
C TRP A 501 9.30 10.30 20.34
N VAL A 502 9.41 10.56 21.65
CA VAL A 502 10.24 11.67 22.16
C VAL A 502 11.70 11.51 21.76
N SER A 503 12.24 10.28 21.82
CA SER A 503 13.62 10.02 21.43
C SER A 503 13.84 10.24 19.93
N ALA A 504 12.92 9.81 19.08
CA ALA A 504 13.00 10.03 17.63
C ALA A 504 12.98 11.52 17.29
N ASP A 505 12.12 12.30 17.94
CA ASP A 505 12.01 13.75 17.75
C ASP A 505 13.29 14.47 18.21
N LEU A 506 13.84 14.11 19.38
CA LEU A 506 15.09 14.69 19.89
C LEU A 506 16.29 14.37 19.00
N VAL A 507 16.40 13.13 18.52
CA VAL A 507 17.45 12.72 17.58
C VAL A 507 17.31 13.50 16.26
N SER A 508 16.09 13.55 15.71
CA SER A 508 15.79 14.34 14.50
C SER A 508 16.21 15.79 14.68
N PHE A 509 15.79 16.44 15.78
CA PHE A 509 16.14 17.83 16.07
C PHE A 509 17.64 18.05 16.15
N ALA A 510 18.36 17.21 16.91
CA ALA A 510 19.81 17.32 17.07
C ALA A 510 20.54 17.16 15.72
N VAL A 511 20.11 16.21 14.89
CA VAL A 511 20.68 15.99 13.55
C VAL A 511 20.42 17.18 12.64
N VAL A 512 19.18 17.69 12.59
CA VAL A 512 18.83 18.87 11.78
C VAL A 512 19.67 20.08 12.20
N VAL A 513 19.72 20.39 13.50
CA VAL A 513 20.51 21.52 14.01
C VAL A 513 22.00 21.34 13.68
N GLY A 514 22.55 20.15 13.90
CA GLY A 514 23.95 19.83 13.55
C GLY A 514 24.25 20.05 12.07
N ILE A 515 23.35 19.63 11.18
CA ILE A 515 23.47 19.79 9.73
C ILE A 515 23.45 21.28 9.34
N PHE A 516 22.52 22.07 9.89
CA PHE A 516 22.43 23.50 9.60
C PHE A 516 23.69 24.25 10.09
N ILE A 517 24.21 23.92 11.28
CA ILE A 517 25.46 24.48 11.81
C ILE A 517 26.64 24.12 10.89
N LEU A 518 26.77 22.84 10.52
CA LEU A 518 27.87 22.35 9.69
C LEU A 518 27.86 22.99 8.30
N GLN A 519 26.71 23.05 7.64
CA GLN A 519 26.55 23.68 6.32
C GLN A 519 26.87 25.19 6.38
N ASN A 520 26.39 25.90 7.41
CA ASN A 520 26.68 27.31 7.58
C ASN A 520 28.18 27.55 7.83
N TYR A 521 28.81 26.75 8.69
CA TYR A 521 30.25 26.82 8.94
C TYR A 521 31.08 26.54 7.66
N HIS A 522 30.73 25.50 6.90
CA HIS A 522 31.40 25.18 5.65
C HIS A 522 31.28 26.32 4.63
N MET A 523 30.11 26.95 4.53
CA MET A 523 29.90 28.09 3.63
C MET A 523 30.63 29.35 4.08
N ILE A 524 30.64 29.67 5.38
CA ILE A 524 31.44 30.77 5.93
C ILE A 524 32.92 30.55 5.65
N ARG A 525 33.43 29.34 5.91
CA ARG A 525 34.81 28.96 5.61
C ARG A 525 35.12 29.03 4.11
N TYR A 526 34.20 28.59 3.25
CA TYR A 526 34.35 28.69 1.80
C TYR A 526 34.40 30.15 1.33
N ARG A 527 33.50 31.01 1.82
CA ARG A 527 33.51 32.46 1.55
C ARG A 527 34.80 33.13 2.04
N MET A 528 35.29 32.74 3.22
CA MET A 528 36.56 33.24 3.79
C MET A 528 37.79 32.76 3.00
N SER A 529 37.81 31.51 2.55
CA SER A 529 38.88 30.97 1.69
C SER A 529 38.86 31.58 0.28
N GLY A 530 37.67 31.90 -0.26
CA GLY A 530 37.50 32.62 -1.52
C GLY A 530 38.00 34.07 -1.49
N MET A 531 38.16 34.68 -0.31
CA MET A 531 38.82 35.99 -0.17
C MET A 531 40.34 35.94 -0.42
N ARG A 532 40.95 34.75 -0.54
CA ARG A 532 42.38 34.60 -0.90
C ARG A 532 42.64 34.38 -2.39
N SER A 533 41.61 34.26 -3.22
CA SER A 533 41.75 34.13 -4.68
C SER A 533 41.13 35.32 -5.41
N TYR A 534 41.55 36.55 -5.06
CA TYR A 534 41.41 37.65 -6.00
C TYR A 534 42.47 37.48 -7.08
N ASN A 535 42.01 37.15 -8.29
CA ASN A 535 42.87 37.10 -9.47
C ASN A 535 43.39 38.52 -9.75
N PRO A 536 44.72 38.78 -9.83
CA PRO A 536 45.26 40.13 -10.06
C PRO A 536 44.71 40.81 -11.33
N GLU A 537 44.21 40.04 -12.29
CA GLU A 537 43.55 40.57 -13.50
C GLU A 537 42.22 41.29 -13.23
N GLN A 538 41.46 40.90 -12.19
CA GLN A 538 40.21 41.58 -11.83
C GLN A 538 40.47 42.95 -11.18
N ILE A 539 41.60 43.11 -10.49
CA ILE A 539 42.04 44.40 -9.94
C ILE A 539 42.42 45.33 -11.11
N MET A 540 43.11 44.82 -12.13
CA MET A 540 43.51 45.58 -13.32
C MET A 540 42.30 46.01 -14.18
N LEU A 541 41.27 45.16 -14.29
CA LEU A 541 40.01 45.49 -14.97
C LEU A 541 39.15 46.51 -14.19
N SER A 542 39.11 46.43 -12.86
CA SER A 542 38.41 47.43 -12.05
C SER A 542 39.12 48.79 -12.00
N ALA A 543 40.46 48.80 -12.12
CA ALA A 543 41.26 50.02 -12.22
C ALA A 543 41.13 50.71 -13.59
N THR A 544 40.94 49.93 -14.67
CA THR A 544 40.72 50.47 -16.03
C THR A 544 39.29 50.97 -16.28
N VAL A 545 38.31 50.54 -15.47
CA VAL A 545 36.91 50.99 -15.56
C VAL A 545 36.68 52.37 -14.90
N ARG A 546 37.70 52.95 -14.25
CA ARG A 546 37.60 54.25 -13.56
C ARG A 546 37.99 55.48 -14.40
N THR A 547 38.12 55.36 -15.72
CA THR A 547 38.22 56.52 -16.61
C THR A 547 36.86 56.77 -17.27
N SER A 548 36.25 57.92 -16.92
CA SER A 548 34.93 58.31 -17.42
C SER A 548 34.95 58.49 -18.95
N SER A 549 33.86 58.11 -19.62
CA SER A 549 33.74 58.06 -21.08
C SER A 549 33.78 59.42 -21.79
N ARG A 550 34.12 60.51 -21.09
CA ARG A 550 34.17 61.88 -21.63
C ARG A 550 35.53 62.26 -22.23
N ASP A 551 36.63 61.65 -21.77
CA ASP A 551 37.97 61.98 -22.27
C ASP A 551 38.38 61.22 -23.55
N MET A 552 37.71 60.11 -23.86
CA MET A 552 38.07 59.28 -25.03
C MET A 552 37.58 59.86 -26.37
N ASN A 553 36.58 60.76 -26.35
CA ASN A 553 36.13 61.47 -27.54
C ASN A 553 37.03 62.67 -27.89
N VAL A 554 37.66 63.31 -26.90
CA VAL A 554 38.60 64.42 -27.13
C VAL A 554 39.92 63.95 -27.75
N MET A 555 40.32 62.69 -27.49
CA MET A 555 41.55 62.12 -28.04
C MET A 555 41.39 61.61 -29.48
N LYS A 556 40.19 61.14 -29.87
CA LYS A 556 39.90 60.74 -31.26
C LYS A 556 39.85 61.91 -32.23
N GLU A 557 39.36 63.07 -31.80
CA GLU A 557 39.34 64.27 -32.65
C GLU A 557 40.74 64.86 -32.89
N LYS A 558 41.68 64.70 -31.94
CA LYS A 558 43.05 65.18 -32.11
C LYS A 558 43.95 64.30 -32.98
N LEU A 559 43.64 63.01 -33.14
CA LEU A 559 44.43 62.10 -33.98
C LEU A 559 44.05 62.14 -35.47
N ILE A 560 42.85 62.63 -35.82
CA ILE A 560 42.41 62.74 -37.22
C ILE A 560 42.96 64.02 -37.89
N PHE A 561 43.35 65.04 -37.13
CA PHE A 561 43.93 66.28 -37.66
C PHE A 561 45.47 66.30 -37.76
N SER A 562 46.18 65.30 -37.22
CA SER A 562 47.65 65.22 -37.32
C SER A 562 48.17 64.45 -38.55
N GLU A 563 47.32 63.68 -39.23
CA GLU A 563 47.76 62.78 -40.32
C GLU A 563 47.71 63.42 -41.73
N VAL A 564 47.28 64.69 -41.84
CA VAL A 564 47.20 65.43 -43.13
C VAL A 564 48.31 66.47 -43.28
N ARG A 565 49.26 66.58 -42.34
CA ARG A 565 50.32 67.60 -42.40
C ARG A 565 51.69 67.06 -42.01
N ASN A 566 52.28 66.26 -42.89
CA ASN A 566 53.73 66.33 -43.23
C ASN A 566 54.06 65.23 -44.24
N GLY A 567 53.99 65.60 -45.53
CA GLY A 567 54.85 64.99 -46.54
C GLY A 567 56.19 65.73 -46.57
N GLY A 568 57.29 64.99 -46.70
CA GLY A 568 58.57 65.53 -47.15
C GLY A 568 59.80 65.00 -46.40
N GLY A 569 60.54 64.11 -47.06
CA GLY A 569 61.98 64.32 -47.30
C GLY A 569 63.02 63.60 -46.45
N ALA A 570 63.97 62.99 -47.18
CA ALA A 570 65.36 62.66 -46.88
C ALA A 570 65.66 61.50 -45.90
N GLU A 571 66.22 60.37 -46.35
CA GLU A 571 67.61 60.10 -46.81
C GLU A 571 68.60 59.82 -45.66
N GLU A 572 69.10 58.57 -45.70
CA GLU A 572 70.49 58.15 -45.52
C GLU A 572 71.17 58.01 -44.14
N LEU A 573 72.02 56.97 -44.16
CA LEU A 573 73.26 56.69 -43.44
C LEU A 573 73.25 55.77 -42.20
N TYR A 574 73.67 54.54 -42.54
CA TYR A 574 74.37 53.54 -41.75
C TYR A 574 75.70 54.04 -41.17
N GLU A 575 76.12 53.40 -40.06
CA GLU A 575 77.48 53.01 -39.61
C GLU A 575 77.58 53.17 -38.08
N GLU A 576 78.25 52.34 -37.29
CA GLU A 576 78.92 51.04 -37.42
C GLU A 576 79.32 50.62 -35.98
N HIS A 577 79.45 49.31 -35.73
CA HIS A 577 80.35 48.62 -34.77
C HIS A 577 80.47 49.08 -33.30
N GLY A 578 80.58 48.21 -32.29
CA GLY A 578 80.92 46.79 -32.24
C GLY A 578 81.82 46.52 -31.02
N TYR A 579 81.61 45.36 -30.38
CA TYR A 579 82.47 44.63 -29.42
C TYR A 579 82.60 45.19 -27.99
N ASP A 580 82.55 44.38 -26.92
CA ASP A 580 82.84 42.94 -26.77
C ASP A 580 81.69 42.08 -26.20
#